data_AF-A0A317IIV5-F1
#
_entry.id   AF-A0A317IIV5-F1
#
_cell.length_a   1.000
_cell.length_b   1.000
_cell.length_c   1.000
_cell.angle_alpha   90.00
_cell.angle_beta   90.00
_cell.angle_gamma   90.00
#
_symmetry.space_group_name_H-M   'P 1'
#
loop_
_entity.id
_entity.type
_entity.pdbx_description
1 polymer ?
#
loop_
_entity_poly.entity_id
_entity_poly.type
_entity_poly.pdbx_seq_one_letter_code
_entity_poly.pdbx_strand_id
1 'polypeptide(L)'
;MEVGPRTRLHTLAVDVYLAVYLAAGAAILGGAILQWNCPDYLRFLSYLASAVVASALKVRFPGVPGTVSVGFLFVFIGLVDLSPHEAIVLGTVPAIVQCLWHTQKRPRLIQVSFSIAVIATAVFVSGEVFATARRLAPEPVALGLLAISYFVVNTYSIAGIIALTEPVSLASTLKSEAWILPYYCGGVSAAWLIGTMPTAIHWELPIISLPLVYLVHRSYGMHTAQLEREKEHVEEISEVHLQTIEALALAIDAKDHATHDHLQRVQFYAVELGKELGLNALQLDALRAASVLHDIGKLAVPEQILCKPGKLTPAEFEKIKIHPVVGAEILGRVRFPYPVVPIVRAHHEKWDGSGYPEGLKGEEIPVGARILAAADCLDALASDRQYRPALPLDEAMAKIAAESGTSFDPAVVRVMQQRYREWEHGAQQQPARERPGVSTEIRITRGAAPAAGYSAESQRPPANPVPARVPAHSLAVRDVSELAGRLQSAVPCDAIAFFENEGAVLCSQFASGPDASALQELRVPWGEGLVGWVAQRNTPIVNGNPRVEPGYGAKPDAADDLQSALAVPLAGDNGMRGVWALYRRHPDAFSSADLFALALQLHEPGRVAAPDPYCQAGSAYRSA
;
A
#
# COMPACT_ATOMS: atom_id res chain seq x y z
N MET A 1 -11.01 -17.10 23.03
CA MET A 1 -10.29 -18.38 23.24
C MET A 1 -10.65 -18.92 24.60
N GLU A 2 -11.21 -20.12 24.61
CA GLU A 2 -11.67 -20.85 25.80
C GLU A 2 -10.54 -21.04 26.82
N VAL A 3 -10.83 -20.74 28.08
CA VAL A 3 -9.94 -20.98 29.21
C VAL A 3 -10.00 -22.48 29.53
N GLY A 4 -9.07 -23.26 28.97
CA GLY A 4 -8.88 -24.66 29.35
C GLY A 4 -8.53 -24.81 30.85
N PRO A 5 -8.73 -25.99 31.45
CA PRO A 5 -8.56 -26.23 32.86
C PRO A 5 -7.08 -26.14 33.24
N ARG A 6 -6.61 -24.95 33.62
CA ARG A 6 -5.28 -24.78 34.22
C ARG A 6 -5.24 -25.60 35.51
N THR A 7 -4.34 -26.57 35.53
CA THR A 7 -4.18 -27.64 36.50
C THR A 7 -4.01 -27.12 37.93
N ARG A 8 -4.71 -27.73 38.90
CA ARG A 8 -4.61 -27.45 40.35
C ARG A 8 -3.16 -27.48 40.91
N LEU A 9 -2.23 -28.09 40.18
CA LEU A 9 -0.80 -28.15 40.51
C LEU A 9 -0.11 -26.78 40.33
N HIS A 10 -0.49 -26.00 39.32
CA HIS A 10 0.07 -24.65 39.11
C HIS A 10 -0.38 -23.68 40.22
N THR A 11 -1.63 -23.77 40.66
CA THR A 11 -2.13 -22.93 41.76
C THR A 11 -1.47 -23.29 43.10
N LEU A 12 -1.28 -24.58 43.40
CA LEU A 12 -0.57 -24.99 44.62
C LEU A 12 0.90 -24.56 44.61
N ALA A 13 1.59 -24.66 43.47
CA ALA A 13 2.97 -24.18 43.33
C ALA A 13 3.08 -22.66 43.54
N VAL A 14 2.14 -21.89 43.01
CA VAL A 14 2.06 -20.43 43.23
C VAL A 14 1.80 -20.11 44.70
N ASP A 15 0.87 -20.80 45.35
CA ASP A 15 0.53 -20.57 46.76
C ASP A 15 1.69 -20.90 47.70
N VAL A 16 2.40 -22.01 47.44
CA VAL A 16 3.61 -22.39 48.19
C VAL A 16 4.72 -21.36 47.96
N TYR A 17 4.94 -20.93 46.72
CA TYR A 17 5.94 -19.92 46.40
C TYR A 17 5.67 -18.59 47.12
N LEU A 18 4.42 -18.11 47.08
CA LEU A 18 3.99 -16.91 47.79
C LEU A 18 4.15 -17.07 49.30
N ALA A 19 3.75 -18.21 49.88
CA ALA A 19 3.87 -18.47 51.31
C ALA A 19 5.32 -18.46 51.79
N VAL A 20 6.24 -19.06 51.03
CA VAL A 20 7.68 -19.08 51.34
C VAL A 20 8.25 -17.67 51.36
N TYR A 21 8.00 -16.86 50.33
CA TYR A 21 8.50 -15.49 50.29
C TYR A 21 7.88 -14.61 51.38
N LEU A 22 6.57 -14.72 51.63
CA LEU A 22 5.90 -13.97 52.69
C LEU A 22 6.44 -14.34 54.08
N ALA A 23 6.68 -15.62 54.36
CA ALA A 23 7.26 -16.07 55.62
C ALA A 23 8.71 -15.58 55.79
N ALA A 24 9.53 -15.69 54.74
CA ALA A 24 10.91 -15.21 54.74
C ALA A 24 10.98 -13.70 54.95
N GLY A 25 10.18 -12.93 54.20
CA GLY A 25 10.10 -11.48 54.32
C GLY A 25 9.63 -11.03 55.70
N ALA A 26 8.62 -11.69 56.28
CA ALA A 26 8.12 -11.39 57.62
C ALA A 26 9.17 -11.68 58.72
N ALA A 27 9.90 -12.80 58.60
CA ALA A 27 10.97 -13.15 59.53
C ALA A 27 12.12 -12.13 59.48
N ILE A 28 12.54 -11.72 58.28
CA ILE A 28 13.59 -10.72 58.07
C ILE A 28 13.17 -9.36 58.62
N LEU A 29 11.95 -8.91 58.31
CA LEU A 29 11.41 -7.63 58.80
C LEU A 29 11.27 -7.63 60.33
N GLY A 30 10.75 -8.72 60.90
CA GLY A 30 10.62 -8.89 62.35
C GLY A 30 11.98 -8.87 63.04
N GLY A 31 12.97 -9.57 62.48
CA GLY A 31 14.36 -9.55 62.97
C GLY A 31 15.00 -8.17 62.92
N ALA A 32 14.80 -7.43 61.83
CA ALA A 32 15.30 -6.07 61.68
C ALA A 32 14.69 -5.09 62.70
N ILE A 33 13.40 -5.22 63.00
CA ILE A 33 12.71 -4.38 64.01
C ILE A 33 13.19 -4.72 65.43
N LEU A 34 13.36 -6.02 65.74
CA LEU A 34 13.79 -6.46 67.07
C LEU A 34 15.24 -6.08 67.39
N GLN A 35 16.11 -6.03 66.38
CA GLN A 35 17.52 -5.67 66.50
C GLN A 35 17.79 -4.20 66.15
N TRP A 36 16.74 -3.37 66.12
CA TRP A 36 16.83 -1.98 65.72
C TRP A 36 17.68 -1.17 66.70
N ASN A 37 18.78 -0.61 66.20
CA ASN A 37 19.58 0.35 66.94
C ASN A 37 20.02 1.47 65.98
N CYS A 38 19.42 2.65 66.13
CA CYS A 38 19.70 3.81 65.30
C CYS A 38 20.52 4.83 66.09
N PRO A 39 21.84 4.95 65.84
CA PRO A 39 22.68 5.91 66.53
C PRO A 39 22.45 7.36 66.07
N ASP A 40 21.97 7.57 64.83
CA ASP A 40 21.70 8.90 64.26
C ASP A 40 20.35 8.93 63.55
N TYR A 41 19.32 9.34 64.30
CA TYR A 41 17.94 9.44 63.81
C TYR A 41 17.77 10.47 62.69
N LEU A 42 18.54 11.56 62.70
CA LEU A 42 18.38 12.65 61.73
C LEU A 42 18.86 12.21 60.34
N ARG A 43 19.98 11.50 60.30
CA ARG A 43 20.52 10.87 59.09
C ARG A 43 19.62 9.77 58.54
N PHE A 44 19.10 8.90 59.41
CA PHE A 44 18.14 7.86 58.96
C PHE A 44 16.85 8.47 58.39
N LEU A 45 16.29 9.48 59.07
CA LEU A 45 15.05 10.12 58.64
C LEU A 45 15.20 10.88 57.32
N SER A 46 16.35 11.51 57.07
CA SER A 46 16.60 12.20 55.79
C SER A 46 16.72 11.22 54.62
N TYR A 47 17.43 10.10 54.79
CA TYR A 47 17.46 9.04 53.78
C TYR A 47 16.07 8.46 53.53
N LEU A 48 15.29 8.20 54.58
CA LEU A 48 13.93 7.66 54.45
C LEU A 48 13.00 8.63 53.70
N ALA A 49 13.03 9.92 54.04
CA ALA A 49 12.23 10.93 53.36
C ALA A 49 12.60 11.03 51.87
N SER A 50 13.90 11.09 51.55
CA SER A 50 14.36 11.12 50.16
C SER A 50 14.03 9.82 49.41
N ALA A 51 14.15 8.66 50.05
CA ALA A 51 13.80 7.37 49.45
C ALA A 51 12.31 7.29 49.13
N VAL A 52 11.43 7.79 50.00
CA VAL A 52 9.98 7.87 49.76
C VAL A 52 9.67 8.78 48.57
N VAL A 53 10.27 9.97 48.48
CA VAL A 53 10.08 10.88 47.34
C VAL A 53 10.61 10.26 46.05
N ALA A 54 11.82 9.69 46.07
CA ALA A 54 12.40 9.01 44.92
C ALA A 54 11.61 7.77 44.50
N SER A 55 10.94 7.09 45.44
CA SER A 55 10.12 5.91 45.14
C SER A 55 8.91 6.24 44.26
N ALA A 56 8.39 7.46 44.38
CA ALA A 56 7.30 7.98 43.57
C ALA A 56 7.74 8.32 42.13
N LEU A 57 9.03 8.55 41.90
CA LEU A 57 9.60 8.80 40.58
C LEU A 57 9.79 7.47 39.83
N LYS A 58 8.77 7.12 39.04
CA LYS A 58 8.77 5.92 38.19
C LYS A 58 9.26 6.27 36.79
N VAL A 59 10.23 5.52 36.30
CA VAL A 59 10.74 5.59 34.92
C VAL A 59 10.15 4.45 34.11
N ARG A 60 9.60 4.76 32.93
CA ARG A 60 9.20 3.77 31.92
C ARG A 60 10.28 3.73 30.85
N PHE A 61 10.70 2.53 30.48
CA PHE A 61 11.71 2.34 29.44
C PHE A 61 11.01 1.97 28.13
N PRO A 62 11.37 2.57 26.99
CA PRO A 62 10.78 2.24 25.69
C PRO A 62 11.00 0.77 25.34
N GLY A 63 9.93 0.07 24.96
CA GLY A 63 10.00 -1.32 24.50
C GLY A 63 10.03 -2.39 25.60
N VAL A 64 9.93 -2.01 26.89
CA VAL A 64 9.86 -2.98 28.00
C VAL A 64 8.56 -2.77 28.80
N PRO A 65 7.78 -3.83 29.04
CA PRO A 65 6.59 -3.74 29.88
C PRO A 65 7.00 -3.59 31.36
N GLY A 66 7.07 -2.36 31.87
CA GLY A 66 7.35 -2.15 33.29
C GLY A 66 7.68 -0.71 33.67
N THR A 67 7.64 -0.43 34.97
CA THR A 67 8.14 0.81 35.55
C THR A 67 9.19 0.48 36.58
N VAL A 68 10.37 1.09 36.48
CA VAL A 68 11.40 1.00 37.53
C VAL A 68 11.37 2.29 38.34
N SER A 69 11.34 2.16 39.66
CA SER A 69 11.41 3.29 40.57
C SER A 69 12.86 3.71 40.80
N VAL A 70 13.13 5.01 41.00
CA VAL A 70 14.48 5.49 41.36
C VAL A 70 14.81 5.24 42.85
N GLY A 71 13.83 4.84 43.66
CA GLY A 71 14.00 4.61 45.10
C GLY A 71 15.05 3.55 45.49
N PHE A 72 15.37 2.60 44.60
CA PHE A 72 16.40 1.57 44.84
C PHE A 72 17.80 2.16 45.10
N LEU A 73 18.09 3.38 44.63
CA LEU A 73 19.36 4.06 44.91
C LEU A 73 19.58 4.21 46.42
N PHE A 74 18.52 4.57 47.15
CA PHE A 74 18.59 4.78 48.60
C PHE A 74 18.74 3.46 49.36
N VAL A 75 18.29 2.35 48.79
CA VAL A 75 18.55 1.01 49.33
C VAL A 75 20.04 0.70 49.33
N PHE A 76 20.75 1.01 48.24
CA PHE A 76 22.19 0.82 48.16
C PHE A 76 22.95 1.80 49.06
N ILE A 77 22.51 3.06 49.17
CA ILE A 77 23.06 4.01 50.15
C ILE A 77 22.92 3.45 51.57
N GLY A 78 21.76 2.90 51.92
CA GLY A 78 21.54 2.26 53.21
C GLY A 78 22.45 1.06 53.46
N LEU A 79 22.69 0.21 52.45
CA LEU A 79 23.57 -0.96 52.60
C LEU A 79 25.05 -0.61 52.73
N VAL A 80 25.48 0.50 52.13
CA VAL A 80 26.88 0.96 52.20
C VAL A 80 27.15 1.70 53.50
N ASP A 81 26.19 2.51 53.96
CA ASP A 81 26.44 3.60 54.90
C ASP A 81 25.65 3.46 56.24
N LEU A 82 24.55 2.69 56.25
CA LEU A 82 23.74 2.39 57.45
C LEU A 82 23.94 0.95 57.93
N SER A 83 23.32 0.60 59.06
CA SER A 83 23.26 -0.79 59.51
C SER A 83 22.36 -1.64 58.60
N PRO A 84 22.59 -2.97 58.50
CA PRO A 84 21.75 -3.86 57.68
C PRO A 84 20.27 -3.81 58.06
N HIS A 85 19.95 -3.58 59.34
CA HIS A 85 18.58 -3.47 59.83
C HIS A 85 17.90 -2.17 59.37
N GLU A 86 18.63 -1.05 59.37
CA GLU A 86 18.15 0.23 58.84
C GLU A 86 17.93 0.17 57.33
N ALA A 87 18.81 -0.51 56.59
CA ALA A 87 18.68 -0.68 55.15
C ALA A 87 17.42 -1.48 54.74
N ILE A 88 17.03 -2.49 55.53
CA ILE A 88 15.79 -3.27 55.30
C ILE A 88 14.55 -2.37 55.43
N VAL A 89 14.50 -1.51 56.45
CA VAL A 89 13.38 -0.55 56.61
C VAL A 89 13.41 0.49 55.50
N LEU A 90 14.59 0.98 55.13
CA LEU A 90 14.79 1.93 54.04
C LEU A 90 14.38 1.37 52.67
N GLY A 91 14.42 0.05 52.45
CA GLY A 91 13.90 -0.58 51.24
C GLY A 91 12.39 -0.87 51.27
N THR A 92 11.86 -1.28 52.41
CA THR A 92 10.47 -1.76 52.51
C THR A 92 9.44 -0.63 52.62
N VAL A 93 9.75 0.46 53.33
CA VAL A 93 8.82 1.60 53.47
C VAL A 93 8.58 2.31 52.13
N PRO A 94 9.61 2.65 51.33
CA PRO A 94 9.38 3.24 50.01
C PRO A 94 8.72 2.26 49.03
N ALA A 95 8.92 0.94 49.18
CA ALA A 95 8.23 -0.06 48.36
C ALA A 95 6.71 -0.06 48.58
N ILE A 96 6.26 0.14 49.82
CA ILE A 96 4.83 0.32 50.15
C ILE A 96 4.29 1.54 49.39
N VAL A 97 5.00 2.67 49.47
CA VAL A 97 4.61 3.90 48.76
C VAL A 97 4.59 3.67 47.26
N GLN A 98 5.60 3.02 46.69
CA GLN A 98 5.67 2.68 45.27
C GLN A 98 4.45 1.86 44.79
N CYS A 99 3.97 0.91 45.60
CA CYS A 99 2.81 0.09 45.26
C CYS A 99 1.48 0.86 45.35
N LEU A 100 1.36 1.78 46.31
CA LEU A 100 0.13 2.51 46.60
C LEU A 100 0.00 3.83 45.80
N TRP A 101 1.11 4.40 45.34
CA TRP A 101 1.16 5.71 44.69
C TRP A 101 0.93 5.63 43.17
N HIS A 102 -0.07 6.37 42.68
CA HIS A 102 -0.41 6.54 41.25
C HIS A 102 -0.74 5.24 40.47
N THR A 103 -1.37 4.26 41.13
CA THR A 103 -1.83 3.02 40.50
C THR A 103 -3.21 3.20 39.83
N GLN A 104 -3.32 2.92 38.51
CA GLN A 104 -4.60 2.99 37.79
C GLN A 104 -5.65 1.96 38.28
N LYS A 105 -5.21 0.86 38.90
CA LYS A 105 -6.06 -0.16 39.52
C LYS A 105 -5.58 -0.40 40.95
N ARG A 106 -6.50 -0.59 41.90
CA ARG A 106 -6.14 -0.90 43.30
C ARG A 106 -5.38 -2.23 43.35
N PRO A 107 -4.11 -2.25 43.82
CA PRO A 107 -3.34 -3.49 43.88
C PRO A 107 -3.98 -4.44 44.90
N ARG A 108 -3.90 -5.75 44.64
CA ARG A 108 -4.35 -6.75 45.62
C ARG A 108 -3.37 -6.76 46.78
N LEU A 109 -3.88 -6.93 48.00
CA LEU A 109 -3.05 -6.96 49.22
C LEU A 109 -1.88 -7.95 49.10
N ILE A 110 -2.13 -9.10 48.48
CA ILE A 110 -1.11 -10.13 48.25
C ILE A 110 0.04 -9.68 47.36
N GLN A 111 -0.21 -8.82 46.36
CA GLN A 111 0.82 -8.29 45.46
C GLN A 111 1.72 -7.30 46.19
N VAL A 112 1.13 -6.45 47.04
CA VAL A 112 1.86 -5.49 47.87
C VAL A 112 2.72 -6.24 48.89
N SER A 113 2.15 -7.20 49.61
CA SER A 113 2.87 -8.01 50.59
C SER A 113 4.00 -8.83 49.96
N PHE A 114 3.78 -9.40 48.77
CA PHE A 114 4.83 -10.11 48.02
C PHE A 114 5.95 -9.16 47.60
N SER A 115 5.64 -7.98 47.06
CA SER A 115 6.65 -7.00 46.66
C SER A 115 7.51 -6.54 47.84
N ILE A 116 6.91 -6.33 49.02
CA ILE A 116 7.64 -5.97 50.24
C ILE A 116 8.55 -7.11 50.67
N ALA A 117 8.05 -8.35 50.66
CA ALA A 117 8.82 -9.52 51.04
C ALA A 117 10.01 -9.78 50.11
N VAL A 118 9.83 -9.60 48.81
CA VAL A 118 10.90 -9.73 47.82
C VAL A 118 11.99 -8.67 48.06
N ILE A 119 11.60 -7.41 48.27
CA ILE A 119 12.58 -6.34 48.53
C ILE A 119 13.30 -6.57 49.86
N ALA A 120 12.60 -6.93 50.93
CA ALA A 120 13.21 -7.25 52.22
C ALA A 120 14.25 -8.40 52.09
N THR A 121 13.89 -9.45 51.36
CA THR A 121 14.78 -10.59 51.09
C THR A 121 15.98 -10.19 50.24
N ALA A 122 15.76 -9.39 49.19
CA ALA A 122 16.82 -8.91 48.30
C ALA A 122 17.84 -8.05 49.06
N VAL A 123 17.37 -7.12 49.91
CA VAL A 123 18.22 -6.25 50.73
C VAL A 123 19.01 -7.04 51.76
N PHE A 124 18.38 -8.01 52.44
CA PHE A 124 19.06 -8.83 53.44
C PHE A 124 20.17 -9.69 52.81
N VAL A 125 19.84 -10.43 51.74
CA VAL A 125 20.80 -11.32 51.08
C VAL A 125 21.95 -10.51 50.45
N SER A 126 21.65 -9.41 49.76
CA SER A 126 22.71 -8.58 49.17
C SER A 126 23.57 -7.89 50.23
N GLY A 127 22.98 -7.51 51.37
CA GLY A 127 23.69 -6.96 52.52
C GLY A 127 24.69 -7.93 53.15
N GLU A 128 24.30 -9.18 53.37
CA GLU A 128 25.19 -10.23 53.89
C GLU A 128 26.31 -10.58 52.89
N VAL A 129 25.98 -10.66 51.60
CA VAL A 129 26.97 -10.85 50.53
C VAL A 129 27.96 -9.69 50.51
N PHE A 130 27.48 -8.45 50.62
CA PHE A 130 28.33 -7.26 50.66
C PHE A 130 29.21 -7.22 51.92
N ALA A 131 28.65 -7.52 53.09
CA ALA A 131 29.40 -7.55 54.36
C ALA A 131 30.52 -8.59 54.35
N THR A 132 30.27 -9.74 53.74
CA THR A 132 31.27 -10.81 53.55
C THR A 132 32.31 -10.42 52.49
N ALA A 133 31.87 -9.90 51.34
CA ALA A 133 32.75 -9.49 50.25
C ALA A 133 33.68 -8.34 50.66
N ARG A 134 33.19 -7.37 51.45
CA ARG A 134 33.99 -6.25 51.97
C ARG A 134 35.13 -6.70 52.88
N ARG A 135 35.04 -7.90 53.49
CA ARG A 135 36.12 -8.50 54.31
C ARG A 135 37.15 -9.25 53.48
N LEU A 136 36.75 -9.77 52.31
CA LEU A 136 37.55 -10.71 51.52
C LEU A 136 38.12 -10.11 50.23
N ALA A 137 37.55 -9.02 49.72
CA ALA A 137 37.86 -8.46 48.41
C ALA A 137 37.98 -6.93 48.46
N PRO A 138 38.65 -6.31 47.45
CA PRO A 138 38.68 -4.86 47.29
C PRO A 138 37.27 -4.28 47.20
N GLU A 139 37.10 -3.05 47.66
CA GLU A 139 35.81 -2.34 47.73
C GLU A 139 35.04 -2.33 46.38
N PRO A 140 35.66 -2.12 45.20
CA PRO A 140 34.94 -2.18 43.92
C PRO A 140 34.36 -3.57 43.61
N VAL A 141 35.04 -4.64 44.03
CA VAL A 141 34.57 -6.02 43.85
C VAL A 141 33.39 -6.30 44.78
N ALA A 142 33.45 -5.81 46.02
CA ALA A 142 32.34 -5.93 46.97
C ALA A 142 31.09 -5.21 46.46
N LEU A 143 31.24 -4.01 45.89
CA LEU A 143 30.14 -3.24 45.29
C LEU A 143 29.56 -3.91 44.04
N GLY A 144 30.40 -4.51 43.19
CA GLY A 144 29.94 -5.31 42.06
C GLY A 144 29.11 -6.52 42.52
N LEU A 145 29.55 -7.21 43.56
CA LEU A 145 28.80 -8.33 44.17
C LEU A 145 27.49 -7.87 44.83
N LEU A 146 27.44 -6.67 45.41
CA LEU A 146 26.21 -6.07 45.92
C LEU A 146 25.17 -5.84 44.80
N ALA A 147 25.58 -5.23 43.68
CA ALA A 147 24.70 -4.99 42.54
C ALA A 147 24.17 -6.31 41.93
N ILE A 148 25.07 -7.29 41.73
CA ILE A 148 24.72 -8.59 41.13
C ILE A 148 23.82 -9.39 42.06
N SER A 149 24.14 -9.49 43.36
CA SER A 149 23.32 -10.23 44.32
C SER A 149 21.93 -9.64 44.47
N TYR A 150 21.82 -8.31 44.55
CA TYR A 150 20.52 -7.64 44.58
C TYR A 150 19.72 -7.88 43.29
N PHE A 151 20.35 -7.75 42.11
CA PHE A 151 19.73 -8.04 40.82
C PHE A 151 19.21 -9.48 40.76
N VAL A 152 20.05 -10.46 41.10
CA VAL A 152 19.68 -11.88 41.03
C VAL A 152 18.51 -12.17 41.96
N VAL A 153 18.57 -11.75 43.23
CA VAL A 153 17.50 -12.06 44.19
C VAL A 153 16.21 -11.33 43.80
N ASN A 154 16.26 -10.04 43.47
CA ASN A 154 15.07 -9.28 43.12
C ASN A 154 14.42 -9.77 41.80
N THR A 155 15.23 -9.91 40.75
CA THR A 155 14.75 -10.29 39.41
C THR A 155 14.31 -11.75 39.34
N TYR A 156 15.04 -12.68 39.97
CA TYR A 156 14.65 -14.09 39.98
C TYR A 156 13.36 -14.33 40.77
N SER A 157 13.14 -13.56 41.84
CA SER A 157 11.89 -13.63 42.63
C SER A 157 10.67 -13.18 41.82
N ILE A 158 10.81 -12.10 41.04
CA ILE A 158 9.73 -11.59 40.19
C ILE A 158 9.54 -12.48 38.95
N ALA A 159 10.63 -12.91 38.30
CA ALA A 159 10.56 -13.81 37.15
C ALA A 159 9.98 -15.18 37.52
N GLY A 160 10.25 -15.67 38.72
CA GLY A 160 9.71 -16.93 39.24
C GLY A 160 8.19 -16.92 39.34
N ILE A 161 7.60 -15.87 39.92
CA ILE A 161 6.14 -15.76 40.02
C ILE A 161 5.47 -15.57 38.65
N ILE A 162 6.11 -14.83 37.73
CA ILE A 162 5.60 -14.65 36.35
C ILE A 162 5.63 -15.98 35.59
N ALA A 163 6.74 -16.72 35.64
CA ALA A 163 6.85 -18.02 34.98
C ALA A 163 5.88 -19.08 35.52
N LEU A 164 5.45 -18.95 36.79
CA LEU A 164 4.44 -19.83 37.40
C LEU A 164 2.99 -19.46 37.01
N THR A 165 2.74 -18.20 36.63
CA THR A 165 1.39 -17.65 36.36
C THR A 165 1.10 -17.47 34.86
N GLU A 166 2.13 -17.20 34.07
CA GLU A 166 2.08 -16.98 32.63
C GLU A 166 2.82 -18.10 31.88
N PRO A 167 2.43 -18.40 30.62
CA PRO A 167 3.07 -19.44 29.81
C PRO A 167 4.40 -18.97 29.22
N VAL A 168 5.26 -18.37 30.04
CA VAL A 168 6.55 -17.79 29.65
C VAL A 168 7.66 -18.52 30.38
N SER A 169 8.75 -18.85 29.68
CA SER A 169 9.88 -19.54 30.30
C SER A 169 10.65 -18.58 31.23
N LEU A 170 11.16 -19.11 32.35
CA LEU A 170 11.96 -18.32 33.29
C LEU A 170 13.20 -17.70 32.62
N ALA A 171 13.83 -18.42 31.70
CA ALA A 171 14.98 -17.93 30.94
C ALA A 171 14.63 -16.76 30.01
N SER A 172 13.46 -16.79 29.36
CA SER A 172 13.01 -15.67 28.52
C SER A 172 12.71 -14.43 29.35
N THR A 173 12.11 -14.58 30.53
CA THR A 173 11.83 -13.46 31.44
C THR A 173 13.12 -12.88 32.05
N LEU A 174 14.09 -13.72 32.41
CA LEU A 174 15.39 -13.21 32.86
C LEU A 174 16.15 -12.46 31.76
N LYS A 175 16.07 -12.95 30.51
CA LYS A 175 16.69 -12.28 29.37
C LYS A 175 16.01 -10.94 29.07
N SER A 176 14.68 -10.83 29.24
CA SER A 176 13.96 -9.57 29.05
C SER A 176 14.23 -8.54 30.14
N GLU A 177 14.60 -8.96 31.35
CA GLU A 177 14.92 -8.07 32.49
C GLU A 177 16.42 -7.77 32.65
N ALA A 178 17.28 -8.37 31.84
CA ALA A 178 18.75 -8.24 31.95
C ALA A 178 19.26 -6.80 31.79
N TRP A 179 18.53 -5.94 31.08
CA TRP A 179 18.90 -4.53 30.88
C TRP A 179 18.80 -3.68 32.15
N ILE A 180 18.16 -4.18 33.22
CA ILE A 180 18.08 -3.47 34.52
C ILE A 180 19.42 -3.55 35.27
N LEU A 181 20.28 -4.55 34.99
CA LEU A 181 21.55 -4.73 35.70
C LEU A 181 22.49 -3.50 35.58
N PRO A 182 22.76 -2.92 34.39
CA PRO A 182 23.52 -1.68 34.27
C PRO A 182 22.97 -0.52 35.11
N TYR A 183 21.63 -0.45 35.26
CA TYR A 183 20.97 0.57 36.06
C TYR A 183 21.26 0.39 37.57
N TYR A 184 21.28 -0.86 38.06
CA TYR A 184 21.72 -1.16 39.43
C TYR A 184 23.20 -0.89 39.66
N CYS A 185 24.07 -1.19 38.70
CA CYS A 185 25.49 -0.83 38.77
C CYS A 185 25.72 0.69 38.87
N GLY A 186 24.92 1.48 38.14
CA GLY A 186 24.91 2.94 38.25
C GLY A 186 24.47 3.41 39.64
N GLY A 187 23.43 2.79 40.21
CA GLY A 187 22.95 3.09 41.56
C GLY A 187 23.97 2.78 42.66
N VAL A 188 24.66 1.64 42.58
CA VAL A 188 25.71 1.28 43.53
C VAL A 188 26.91 2.22 43.43
N SER A 189 27.30 2.62 42.21
CA SER A 189 28.37 3.62 42.00
C SER A 189 28.04 4.96 42.67
N ALA A 190 26.78 5.41 42.54
CA ALA A 190 26.31 6.63 43.19
C ALA A 190 26.25 6.47 44.72
N ALA A 191 25.84 5.31 45.23
CA ALA A 191 25.84 5.02 46.66
C ALA A 191 27.25 5.03 47.26
N TRP A 192 28.24 4.48 46.56
CA TRP A 192 29.64 4.52 46.96
C TRP A 192 30.21 5.94 46.98
N LEU A 193 29.90 6.75 45.95
CA LEU A 193 30.31 8.15 45.91
C LEU A 193 29.76 8.95 47.11
N ILE A 194 28.53 8.64 47.55
CA ILE A 194 27.92 9.26 48.73
C ILE A 194 28.57 8.74 50.02
N GLY A 195 28.79 7.43 50.14
CA GLY A 195 29.38 6.81 51.33
C GLY A 195 30.85 7.17 51.58
N THR A 196 31.58 7.61 50.56
CA THR A 196 32.98 8.07 50.69
C THR A 196 33.11 9.54 51.13
N MET A 197 32.00 10.29 51.23
CA MET A 197 32.00 11.69 51.66
C MET A 197 32.21 11.81 53.19
N PRO A 198 32.67 12.97 53.71
CA PRO A 198 32.81 13.18 55.15
C PRO A 198 31.48 13.06 55.90
N THR A 199 31.50 12.38 57.06
CA THR A 199 30.31 12.10 57.90
C THR A 199 29.55 13.35 58.35
N ALA A 200 30.20 14.52 58.37
CA ALA A 200 29.58 15.80 58.67
C ALA A 200 28.53 16.24 57.63
N ILE A 201 28.57 15.72 56.40
CA ILE A 201 27.75 16.17 55.26
C ILE A 201 26.66 15.12 54.92
N HIS A 202 26.64 13.97 55.61
CA HIS A 202 25.82 12.82 55.23
C HIS A 202 24.31 13.05 55.27
N TRP A 203 23.81 13.91 56.15
CA TRP A 203 22.37 14.20 56.24
C TRP A 203 21.87 15.18 55.17
N GLU A 204 22.76 16.00 54.58
CA GLU A 204 22.44 16.99 53.55
C GLU A 204 22.42 16.38 52.13
N LEU A 205 23.30 15.41 51.87
CA LEU A 205 23.48 14.78 50.55
C LEU A 205 22.19 14.17 49.95
N PRO A 206 21.31 13.47 50.70
CA PRO A 206 20.06 12.94 50.18
C PRO A 206 19.13 14.02 49.66
N ILE A 207 19.09 15.15 50.35
CA ILE A 207 18.21 16.27 50.02
C ILE A 207 18.75 16.97 48.78
N ILE A 208 20.07 17.17 48.71
CA ILE A 208 20.76 17.76 47.55
C ILE A 208 20.66 16.84 46.32
N SER A 209 20.60 15.52 46.50
CA SER A 209 20.47 14.56 45.40
C SER A 209 19.07 14.54 44.77
N LEU A 210 18.01 14.95 45.48
CA LEU A 210 16.63 14.89 44.99
C LEU A 210 16.39 15.76 43.73
N PRO A 211 16.81 17.04 43.68
CA PRO A 211 16.73 17.83 42.44
C PRO A 211 17.47 17.19 41.27
N LEU A 212 18.65 16.60 41.50
CA LEU A 212 19.42 15.91 40.46
C LEU A 212 18.69 14.66 39.95
N VAL A 213 18.17 13.84 40.86
CA VAL A 213 17.35 12.66 40.53
C VAL A 213 16.09 13.06 39.75
N TYR A 214 15.43 14.15 40.15
CA TYR A 214 14.27 14.68 39.43
C TYR A 214 14.64 15.20 38.04
N LEU A 215 15.77 15.90 37.88
CA LEU A 215 16.23 16.37 36.58
C LEU A 215 16.57 15.21 35.64
N VAL A 216 17.21 14.15 36.14
CA VAL A 216 17.49 12.94 35.36
C VAL A 216 16.19 12.24 34.95
N HIS A 217 15.24 12.08 35.89
CA HIS A 217 13.91 11.53 35.61
C HIS A 217 13.17 12.33 34.55
N ARG A 218 13.13 13.66 34.70
CA ARG A 218 12.47 14.59 33.78
C ARG A 218 13.13 14.56 32.40
N SER A 219 14.46 14.57 32.34
CA SER A 219 15.23 14.48 31.09
C SER A 219 14.92 13.19 30.35
N TYR A 220 14.98 12.05 31.04
CA TYR A 220 14.67 10.75 30.44
C TYR A 220 13.22 10.67 29.96
N GLY A 221 12.27 11.15 30.77
CA GLY A 221 10.86 11.23 30.38
C GLY A 221 10.64 12.05 29.11
N MET A 222 11.32 13.20 28.97
CA MET A 222 11.23 14.02 27.75
C MET A 222 11.83 13.31 26.52
N HIS A 223 12.96 12.62 26.65
CA HIS A 223 13.58 11.88 25.54
C HIS A 223 12.68 10.72 25.08
N THR A 224 12.12 9.95 26.01
CA THR A 224 11.20 8.86 25.66
C THR A 224 9.95 9.37 24.94
N ALA A 225 9.36 10.48 25.43
CA ALA A 225 8.22 11.10 24.77
C ALA A 225 8.55 11.71 23.40
N GLN A 226 9.80 12.10 23.15
CA GLN A 226 10.22 12.55 21.82
C GLN A 226 10.32 11.37 20.86
N LEU A 227 10.95 10.27 21.27
CA LEU A 227 11.06 9.06 20.45
C LEU A 227 9.69 8.48 20.08
N GLU A 228 8.73 8.52 20.99
CA GLU A 228 7.38 8.03 20.75
C GLU A 228 6.64 8.92 19.73
N ARG A 229 6.76 10.25 19.85
CA ARG A 229 6.23 11.20 18.86
C ARG A 229 6.88 11.06 17.48
N GLU A 230 8.20 10.82 17.42
CA GLU A 230 8.89 10.57 16.15
C GLU A 230 8.36 9.30 15.47
N LYS A 231 8.08 8.24 16.24
CA LYS A 231 7.46 7.01 15.71
C LYS A 231 6.03 7.23 15.22
N GLU A 232 5.19 7.85 16.05
CA GLU A 232 3.80 8.18 15.68
C GLU A 232 3.77 9.03 14.41
N HIS A 233 4.66 10.01 14.29
CA HIS A 233 4.76 10.85 13.11
C HIS A 233 5.17 10.07 11.84
N VAL A 234 6.08 9.11 11.96
CA VAL A 234 6.47 8.24 10.84
C VAL A 234 5.31 7.34 10.41
N GLU A 235 4.56 6.78 11.36
CA GLU A 235 3.37 5.97 11.08
C GLU A 235 2.27 6.79 10.40
N GLU A 236 1.98 7.99 10.91
CA GLU A 236 1.01 8.91 10.33
C GLU A 236 1.37 9.30 8.89
N ILE A 237 2.65 9.62 8.62
CA ILE A 237 3.13 9.91 7.26
C ILE A 237 2.93 8.70 6.34
N SER A 238 3.23 7.49 6.83
CA SER A 238 3.05 6.26 6.05
C SER A 238 1.58 6.02 5.69
N GLU A 239 0.67 6.24 6.64
CA GLU A 239 -0.77 6.09 6.43
C GLU A 239 -1.31 7.11 5.42
N VAL A 240 -0.93 8.38 5.54
CA VAL A 240 -1.33 9.44 4.60
C VAL A 240 -0.85 9.14 3.17
N HIS A 241 0.36 8.57 3.02
CA HIS A 241 0.85 8.16 1.70
C HIS A 241 0.02 7.02 1.11
N LEU A 242 -0.33 6.00 1.89
CA LEU A 242 -1.16 4.89 1.42
C LEU A 242 -2.54 5.38 0.99
N GLN A 243 -3.17 6.24 1.80
CA GLN A 243 -4.46 6.85 1.47
C GLN A 243 -4.39 7.70 0.19
N THR A 244 -3.28 8.43 -0.02
CA THR A 244 -3.05 9.21 -1.25
C THR A 244 -2.94 8.30 -2.48
N ILE A 245 -2.20 7.20 -2.38
CA ILE A 245 -2.08 6.22 -3.48
C ILE A 245 -3.45 5.62 -3.80
N GLU A 246 -4.22 5.22 -2.79
CA GLU A 246 -5.56 4.66 -2.97
C GLU A 246 -6.53 5.66 -3.61
N ALA A 247 -6.51 6.92 -3.18
CA ALA A 247 -7.34 7.97 -3.75
C ALA A 247 -6.99 8.25 -5.23
N LEU A 248 -5.69 8.29 -5.56
CA LEU A 248 -5.24 8.45 -6.94
C LEU A 248 -5.61 7.24 -7.80
N ALA A 249 -5.45 6.03 -7.29
CA ALA A 249 -5.84 4.80 -7.98
C ALA A 249 -7.33 4.78 -8.32
N LEU A 250 -8.19 5.17 -7.37
CA LEU A 250 -9.64 5.32 -7.59
C LEU A 250 -9.96 6.36 -8.67
N ALA A 251 -9.17 7.43 -8.76
CA ALA A 251 -9.36 8.42 -9.82
C ALA A 251 -8.97 7.89 -11.21
N ILE A 252 -7.99 6.98 -11.30
CA ILE A 252 -7.63 6.28 -12.55
C ILE A 252 -8.78 5.39 -12.99
N ASP A 253 -9.26 4.52 -12.10
CA ASP A 253 -10.35 3.56 -12.33
C ASP A 253 -11.67 4.27 -12.75
N ALA A 254 -11.91 5.48 -12.26
CA ALA A 254 -13.06 6.28 -12.68
C ALA A 254 -12.97 6.82 -14.13
N LYS A 255 -11.77 6.87 -14.72
CA LYS A 255 -11.53 7.47 -16.05
C LYS A 255 -11.06 6.47 -17.11
N ASP A 256 -10.28 5.48 -16.72
CA ASP A 256 -9.85 4.37 -17.57
C ASP A 256 -10.73 3.16 -17.26
N HIS A 257 -11.20 2.44 -18.29
CA HIS A 257 -11.97 1.22 -18.11
C HIS A 257 -11.10 0.02 -17.66
N ALA A 258 -9.84 0.27 -17.27
CA ALA A 258 -8.96 -0.73 -16.70
C ALA A 258 -9.53 -1.21 -15.37
N THR A 259 -9.69 -2.52 -15.20
CA THR A 259 -10.33 -3.07 -14.01
C THR A 259 -9.44 -2.93 -12.77
N HIS A 260 -10.06 -2.74 -11.61
CA HIS A 260 -9.36 -2.78 -10.31
C HIS A 260 -8.44 -4.02 -10.17
N ASP A 261 -8.89 -5.16 -10.69
CA ASP A 261 -8.14 -6.43 -10.64
C ASP A 261 -6.83 -6.38 -11.43
N HIS A 262 -6.78 -5.65 -12.55
CA HIS A 262 -5.56 -5.45 -13.34
C HIS A 262 -4.46 -4.78 -12.50
N LEU A 263 -4.78 -3.69 -11.81
CA LEU A 263 -3.80 -2.99 -10.98
C LEU A 263 -3.26 -3.85 -9.83
N GLN A 264 -4.11 -4.71 -9.24
CA GLN A 264 -3.68 -5.65 -8.20
C GLN A 264 -2.75 -6.73 -8.75
N ARG A 265 -3.08 -7.34 -9.89
CA ARG A 265 -2.26 -8.38 -10.52
C ARG A 265 -0.91 -7.83 -10.98
N VAL A 266 -0.88 -6.67 -11.63
CA VAL A 266 0.36 -6.00 -12.05
C VAL A 266 1.22 -5.67 -10.83
N GLN A 267 0.63 -5.14 -9.76
CA GLN A 267 1.36 -4.88 -8.51
C GLN A 267 1.98 -6.17 -7.94
N PHE A 268 1.21 -7.26 -7.91
CA PHE A 268 1.69 -8.55 -7.41
C PHE A 268 2.87 -9.07 -8.24
N TYR A 269 2.73 -9.13 -9.57
CA TYR A 269 3.79 -9.58 -10.47
C TYR A 269 5.04 -8.72 -10.33
N ALA A 270 4.90 -7.39 -10.30
CA ALA A 270 6.03 -6.47 -10.19
C ALA A 270 6.77 -6.65 -8.85
N VAL A 271 6.05 -6.77 -7.73
CA VAL A 271 6.66 -6.93 -6.41
C VAL A 271 7.38 -8.29 -6.28
N GLU A 272 6.78 -9.38 -6.75
CA GLU A 272 7.43 -10.70 -6.71
C GLU A 272 8.67 -10.75 -7.63
N LEU A 273 8.60 -10.16 -8.82
CA LEU A 273 9.76 -9.98 -9.69
C LEU A 273 10.88 -9.18 -9.01
N GLY A 274 10.52 -8.08 -8.34
CA GLY A 274 11.47 -7.24 -7.61
C GLY A 274 12.17 -7.99 -6.48
N LYS A 275 11.46 -8.86 -5.75
CA LYS A 275 12.05 -9.68 -4.68
C LYS A 275 13.07 -10.68 -5.23
N GLU A 276 12.73 -11.39 -6.29
CA GLU A 276 13.62 -12.37 -6.93
C GLU A 276 14.86 -11.71 -7.56
N LEU A 277 14.74 -10.46 -8.02
CA LEU A 277 15.85 -9.65 -8.54
C LEU A 277 16.68 -8.95 -7.44
N GLY A 278 16.32 -9.12 -6.15
CA GLY A 278 17.09 -8.60 -5.02
C GLY A 278 16.93 -7.10 -4.76
N LEU A 279 15.80 -6.49 -5.13
CA LEU A 279 15.51 -5.09 -4.80
C LEU A 279 15.42 -4.87 -3.29
N ASN A 280 15.89 -3.72 -2.82
CA ASN A 280 15.77 -3.35 -1.41
C ASN A 280 14.33 -2.89 -1.05
N ALA A 281 14.04 -2.73 0.24
CA ALA A 281 12.70 -2.37 0.71
C ALA A 281 12.16 -1.07 0.08
N LEU A 282 12.97 -0.02 -0.02
CA LEU A 282 12.56 1.26 -0.62
C LEU A 282 12.27 1.14 -2.13
N GLN A 283 13.02 0.31 -2.85
CA GLN A 283 12.77 0.04 -4.27
C GLN A 283 11.50 -0.79 -4.48
N LEU A 284 11.22 -1.75 -3.58
CA LEU A 284 9.98 -2.52 -3.61
C LEU A 284 8.77 -1.64 -3.32
N ASP A 285 8.86 -0.71 -2.37
CA ASP A 285 7.79 0.25 -2.08
C ASP A 285 7.55 1.20 -3.25
N ALA A 286 8.62 1.68 -3.89
CA ALA A 286 8.51 2.47 -5.12
C ALA A 286 7.82 1.71 -6.24
N LEU A 287 8.16 0.43 -6.43
CA LEU A 287 7.58 -0.43 -7.45
C LEU A 287 6.10 -0.76 -7.15
N ARG A 288 5.76 -0.97 -5.88
CA ARG A 288 4.39 -1.18 -5.41
C ARG A 288 3.50 0.05 -5.68
N ALA A 289 4.01 1.26 -5.41
CA ALA A 289 3.30 2.49 -5.70
C ALA A 289 3.22 2.75 -7.22
N ALA A 290 4.32 2.56 -7.94
CA ALA A 290 4.37 2.79 -9.38
C ALA A 290 3.45 1.84 -10.16
N SER A 291 3.39 0.55 -9.79
CA SER A 291 2.49 -0.42 -10.46
C SER A 291 1.02 -0.02 -10.41
N VAL A 292 0.58 0.60 -9.32
CA VAL A 292 -0.81 1.08 -9.19
C VAL A 292 -1.04 2.40 -9.94
N LEU A 293 -0.01 3.24 -10.05
CA LEU A 293 -0.13 4.63 -10.52
C LEU A 293 0.48 4.88 -11.91
N HIS A 294 1.01 3.85 -12.58
CA HIS A 294 1.74 4.00 -13.84
C HIS A 294 0.92 4.69 -14.94
N ASP A 295 -0.39 4.43 -14.93
CA ASP A 295 -1.35 4.95 -15.88
C ASP A 295 -2.08 6.24 -15.44
N ILE A 296 -1.67 6.88 -14.33
CA ILE A 296 -2.31 8.12 -13.84
C ILE A 296 -2.31 9.24 -14.88
N GLY A 297 -1.36 9.25 -15.80
CA GLY A 297 -1.32 10.23 -16.88
C GLY A 297 -2.40 10.06 -17.95
N LYS A 298 -3.09 8.90 -18.03
CA LYS A 298 -4.21 8.69 -18.96
C LYS A 298 -5.35 9.68 -18.70
N LEU A 299 -5.39 10.30 -17.50
CA LEU A 299 -6.28 11.43 -17.19
C LEU A 299 -6.15 12.61 -18.16
N ALA A 300 -5.01 12.79 -18.85
CA ALA A 300 -4.81 13.84 -19.84
C ALA A 300 -5.12 13.42 -21.28
N VAL A 301 -5.37 12.14 -21.54
CA VAL A 301 -5.70 11.64 -22.87
C VAL A 301 -7.22 11.76 -23.08
N PRO A 302 -7.69 12.24 -24.26
CA PRO A 302 -9.12 12.28 -24.56
C PRO A 302 -9.74 10.88 -24.56
N GLU A 303 -10.92 10.76 -23.97
CA GLU A 303 -11.70 9.51 -23.91
C GLU A 303 -11.99 8.93 -25.31
N GLN A 304 -12.08 9.81 -26.32
CA GLN A 304 -12.31 9.40 -27.69
C GLN A 304 -11.19 8.52 -28.25
N ILE A 305 -9.96 8.77 -27.81
CA ILE A 305 -8.76 8.06 -28.20
C ILE A 305 -8.59 6.80 -27.34
N LEU A 306 -8.78 6.93 -26.02
CA LEU A 306 -8.68 5.82 -25.05
C LEU A 306 -9.66 4.68 -25.35
N CYS A 307 -10.92 5.01 -25.67
CA CYS A 307 -12.00 4.03 -25.84
C CYS A 307 -12.25 3.65 -27.30
N LYS A 308 -11.28 3.81 -28.20
CA LYS A 308 -11.46 3.51 -29.63
C LYS A 308 -11.35 1.99 -29.87
N PRO A 309 -12.40 1.29 -30.37
CA PRO A 309 -12.37 -0.15 -30.61
C PRO A 309 -11.67 -0.46 -31.95
N GLY A 310 -10.36 -0.26 -32.00
CA GLY A 310 -9.55 -0.49 -33.18
C GLY A 310 -8.14 0.11 -33.08
N LYS A 311 -7.39 0.03 -34.17
CA LYS A 311 -6.03 0.60 -34.22
C LYS A 311 -6.08 2.13 -34.16
N LEU A 312 -5.09 2.68 -33.48
CA LEU A 312 -4.87 4.12 -33.40
C LEU A 312 -4.12 4.61 -34.63
N THR A 313 -4.49 5.79 -35.11
CA THR A 313 -3.71 6.52 -36.10
C THR A 313 -2.41 7.03 -35.46
N PRO A 314 -1.36 7.33 -36.25
CA PRO A 314 -0.11 7.87 -35.71
C PRO A 314 -0.32 9.13 -34.86
N ALA A 315 -1.21 10.04 -35.30
CA ALA A 315 -1.52 11.27 -34.57
C ALA A 315 -2.24 11.01 -33.23
N GLU A 316 -3.15 10.02 -33.19
CA GLU A 316 -3.80 9.58 -31.95
C GLU A 316 -2.79 8.92 -31.01
N PHE A 317 -1.87 8.10 -31.55
CA PHE A 317 -0.84 7.45 -30.74
C PHE A 317 0.15 8.44 -30.13
N GLU A 318 0.53 9.51 -30.83
CA GLU A 318 1.32 10.60 -30.26
C GLU A 318 0.63 11.26 -29.06
N LYS A 319 -0.71 11.31 -29.02
CA LYS A 319 -1.44 11.79 -27.84
C LYS A 319 -1.39 10.80 -26.68
N ILE A 320 -1.38 9.49 -26.95
CA ILE A 320 -1.23 8.48 -25.90
C ILE A 320 0.16 8.53 -25.27
N LYS A 321 1.23 8.71 -26.06
CA LYS A 321 2.62 8.76 -25.56
C LYS A 321 2.89 9.84 -24.51
N ILE A 322 1.99 10.78 -24.33
CA ILE A 322 2.10 11.87 -23.35
C ILE A 322 1.85 11.37 -21.92
N HIS A 323 1.13 10.26 -21.72
CA HIS A 323 0.71 9.85 -20.38
C HIS A 323 1.85 9.51 -19.40
N PRO A 324 3.01 8.91 -19.78
CA PRO A 324 4.09 8.69 -18.81
C PRO A 324 4.69 10.01 -18.32
N VAL A 325 4.73 11.02 -19.20
CA VAL A 325 5.23 12.36 -18.89
C VAL A 325 4.27 13.08 -17.95
N VAL A 326 2.97 13.11 -18.27
CA VAL A 326 1.96 13.72 -17.41
C VAL A 326 1.85 12.97 -16.08
N GLY A 327 1.94 11.64 -16.10
CA GLY A 327 1.94 10.84 -14.89
C GLY A 327 3.11 11.19 -13.96
N ALA A 328 4.31 11.35 -14.53
CA ALA A 328 5.48 11.83 -13.81
C ALA A 328 5.30 13.25 -13.24
N GLU A 329 4.66 14.16 -13.97
CA GLU A 329 4.36 15.52 -13.49
C GLU A 329 3.34 15.54 -12.34
N ILE A 330 2.29 14.71 -12.41
CA ILE A 330 1.29 14.57 -11.34
C ILE A 330 1.96 14.03 -10.08
N LEU A 331 2.68 12.91 -10.21
CA LEU A 331 3.34 12.26 -9.09
C LEU A 331 4.52 13.07 -8.54
N GLY A 332 5.16 13.90 -9.35
CA GLY A 332 6.21 14.83 -8.92
C GLY A 332 5.73 15.91 -7.95
N ARG A 333 4.42 16.14 -7.85
CA ARG A 333 3.83 17.03 -6.83
C ARG A 333 3.61 16.34 -5.48
N VAL A 334 3.68 15.02 -5.45
CA VAL A 334 3.52 14.21 -4.23
C VAL A 334 4.91 13.88 -3.67
N ARG A 335 5.10 14.12 -2.37
CA ARG A 335 6.38 13.86 -1.69
C ARG A 335 6.49 12.41 -1.23
N PHE A 336 6.66 11.49 -2.18
CA PHE A 336 6.93 10.09 -1.85
C PHE A 336 8.30 9.93 -1.17
N PRO A 337 8.43 9.03 -0.17
CA PRO A 337 9.71 8.76 0.49
C PRO A 337 10.65 7.88 -0.35
N TYR A 338 10.19 7.45 -1.53
CA TYR A 338 10.87 6.55 -2.45
C TYR A 338 10.65 6.98 -3.93
N PRO A 339 11.51 6.56 -4.87
CA PRO A 339 11.53 7.12 -6.23
C PRO A 339 10.47 6.51 -7.17
N VAL A 340 9.22 6.96 -7.07
CA VAL A 340 8.11 6.51 -7.94
C VAL A 340 8.18 7.14 -9.34
N VAL A 341 8.48 8.43 -9.40
CA VAL A 341 8.41 9.25 -10.64
C VAL A 341 9.25 8.67 -11.79
N PRO A 342 10.51 8.25 -11.58
CA PRO A 342 11.31 7.68 -12.67
C PRO A 342 10.73 6.37 -13.22
N ILE A 343 10.10 5.56 -12.36
CA ILE A 343 9.48 4.29 -12.77
C ILE A 343 8.29 4.55 -13.68
N VAL A 344 7.39 5.45 -13.26
CA VAL A 344 6.19 5.80 -14.02
C VAL A 344 6.55 6.55 -15.31
N ARG A 345 7.60 7.36 -15.32
CA ARG A 345 8.02 8.05 -16.55
C ARG A 345 8.52 7.10 -17.64
N ALA A 346 9.23 6.04 -17.23
CA ALA A 346 9.97 5.17 -18.13
C ALA A 346 9.32 3.79 -18.37
N HIS A 347 8.10 3.54 -17.88
CA HIS A 347 7.46 2.22 -17.97
C HIS A 347 7.12 1.76 -19.40
N HIS A 348 7.19 2.66 -20.39
CA HIS A 348 7.07 2.35 -21.82
C HIS A 348 8.39 2.46 -22.60
N GLU A 349 9.51 2.62 -21.88
CA GLU A 349 10.82 2.46 -22.49
C GLU A 349 11.07 0.99 -22.82
N LYS A 350 11.81 0.76 -23.90
CA LYS A 350 12.14 -0.58 -24.39
C LYS A 350 13.63 -0.82 -24.25
N TRP A 351 14.03 -2.05 -23.97
CA TRP A 351 15.44 -2.41 -23.76
C TRP A 351 16.36 -1.98 -24.92
N ASP A 352 15.88 -2.04 -26.16
CA ASP A 352 16.59 -1.60 -27.37
C ASP A 352 16.58 -0.08 -27.64
N GLY A 353 15.82 0.68 -26.84
CA GLY A 353 15.59 2.12 -26.93
C GLY A 353 14.66 2.57 -28.04
N SER A 354 13.82 1.67 -28.58
CA SER A 354 12.71 2.03 -29.46
C SER A 354 11.45 2.49 -28.72
N GLY A 355 11.53 2.57 -27.38
CA GLY A 355 10.45 3.00 -26.49
C GLY A 355 10.27 4.52 -26.42
N TYR A 356 9.45 4.97 -25.48
CA TYR A 356 9.14 6.39 -25.24
C TYR A 356 8.98 6.65 -23.73
N PRO A 357 9.16 7.90 -23.25
CA PRO A 357 9.30 9.16 -24.00
C PRO A 357 10.73 9.59 -24.38
N GLU A 358 11.76 9.04 -23.75
CA GLU A 358 13.16 9.50 -23.87
C GLU A 358 14.02 8.58 -24.74
N GLY A 359 13.58 7.34 -25.00
CA GLY A 359 14.31 6.37 -25.83
C GLY A 359 15.53 5.79 -25.11
N LEU A 360 15.41 5.61 -23.78
CA LEU A 360 16.46 5.08 -22.91
C LEU A 360 16.83 3.65 -23.30
N LYS A 361 18.11 3.26 -23.15
CA LYS A 361 18.61 1.94 -23.57
C LYS A 361 19.17 1.12 -22.42
N GLY A 362 18.84 -0.16 -22.40
CA GLY A 362 19.39 -1.12 -21.44
C GLY A 362 19.24 -0.68 -19.98
N GLU A 363 20.37 -0.52 -19.30
CA GLU A 363 20.43 -0.16 -17.87
C GLU A 363 20.16 1.32 -17.58
N GLU A 364 20.09 2.19 -18.59
CA GLU A 364 19.63 3.57 -18.43
C GLU A 364 18.17 3.61 -17.95
N ILE A 365 17.40 2.57 -18.28
CA ILE A 365 16.03 2.39 -17.82
C ILE A 365 16.06 1.97 -16.33
N PRO A 366 15.37 2.72 -15.44
CA PRO A 366 15.25 2.34 -14.04
C PRO A 366 14.79 0.89 -13.88
N VAL A 367 15.43 0.13 -12.98
CA VAL A 367 15.09 -1.31 -12.79
C VAL A 367 13.61 -1.54 -12.49
N GLY A 368 12.98 -0.63 -11.74
CA GLY A 368 11.54 -0.69 -11.48
C GLY A 368 10.69 -0.54 -12.74
N ALA A 369 11.11 0.31 -13.69
CA ALA A 369 10.40 0.47 -14.97
C ALA A 369 10.53 -0.77 -15.86
N ARG A 370 11.73 -1.39 -15.89
CA ARG A 370 11.97 -2.66 -16.60
C ARG A 370 11.09 -3.79 -16.09
N ILE A 371 10.95 -3.90 -14.77
CA ILE A 371 10.08 -4.90 -14.13
C ILE A 371 8.62 -4.59 -14.43
N LEU A 372 8.21 -3.33 -14.25
CA LEU A 372 6.83 -2.90 -14.45
C LEU A 372 6.36 -3.10 -15.89
N ALA A 373 7.19 -2.78 -16.89
CA ALA A 373 6.86 -2.98 -18.30
C ALA A 373 6.56 -4.45 -18.63
N ALA A 374 7.34 -5.38 -18.08
CA ALA A 374 7.10 -6.81 -18.28
C ALA A 374 5.85 -7.31 -17.53
N ALA A 375 5.66 -6.86 -16.29
CA ALA A 375 4.49 -7.21 -15.47
C ALA A 375 3.17 -6.70 -16.08
N ASP A 376 3.14 -5.44 -16.52
CA ASP A 376 1.99 -4.84 -17.22
C ASP A 376 1.70 -5.57 -18.54
N CYS A 377 2.73 -5.88 -19.32
CA CYS A 377 2.54 -6.61 -20.58
C CYS A 377 1.94 -8.01 -20.37
N LEU A 378 2.39 -8.77 -19.35
CA LEU A 378 1.82 -10.08 -19.05
C LEU A 378 0.33 -9.96 -18.73
N ASP A 379 -0.01 -9.05 -17.82
CA ASP A 379 -1.40 -8.88 -17.43
C ASP A 379 -2.27 -8.41 -18.59
N ALA A 380 -1.76 -7.47 -19.40
CA ALA A 380 -2.41 -6.97 -20.59
C ALA A 380 -2.67 -8.06 -21.65
N LEU A 381 -1.80 -9.07 -21.74
CA LEU A 381 -1.96 -10.17 -22.67
C LEU A 381 -2.88 -11.27 -22.12
N ALA A 382 -2.82 -11.54 -20.81
CA ALA A 382 -3.55 -12.61 -20.14
C ALA A 382 -4.95 -12.21 -19.64
N SER A 383 -5.31 -10.92 -19.74
CA SER A 383 -6.62 -10.40 -19.32
C SER A 383 -7.51 -10.02 -20.49
N ASP A 384 -8.82 -10.15 -20.31
CA ASP A 384 -9.81 -9.68 -21.28
C ASP A 384 -9.80 -8.15 -21.38
N ARG A 385 -9.85 -7.63 -22.61
CA ARG A 385 -9.99 -6.22 -22.90
C ARG A 385 -11.18 -5.98 -23.81
N GLN A 386 -11.73 -4.77 -23.78
CA GLN A 386 -12.90 -4.36 -24.56
C GLN A 386 -12.80 -4.70 -26.07
N TYR A 387 -11.58 -4.73 -26.61
CA TYR A 387 -11.32 -4.98 -28.03
C TYR A 387 -10.62 -6.31 -28.33
N ARG A 388 -10.28 -7.12 -27.31
CA ARG A 388 -9.53 -8.38 -27.50
C ARG A 388 -9.74 -9.35 -26.32
N PRO A 389 -10.01 -10.65 -26.59
CA PRO A 389 -9.99 -11.67 -25.53
C PRO A 389 -8.58 -11.90 -24.95
N ALA A 390 -8.57 -12.40 -23.72
CA ALA A 390 -7.37 -12.89 -23.03
C ALA A 390 -6.68 -14.00 -23.84
N LEU A 391 -5.34 -13.98 -23.87
CA LEU A 391 -4.55 -15.12 -24.33
C LEU A 391 -4.36 -16.13 -23.19
N PRO A 392 -4.21 -17.42 -23.49
CA PRO A 392 -3.71 -18.38 -22.53
C PRO A 392 -2.38 -17.92 -21.93
N LEU A 393 -2.22 -18.08 -20.62
CA LEU A 393 -1.04 -17.58 -19.88
C LEU A 393 0.29 -18.04 -20.48
N ASP A 394 0.37 -19.32 -20.88
CA ASP A 394 1.58 -19.90 -21.49
C ASP A 394 1.91 -19.22 -22.84
N GLU A 395 0.90 -18.84 -23.63
CA GLU A 395 1.08 -18.11 -24.89
C GLU A 395 1.47 -16.64 -24.65
N ALA A 396 0.87 -16.00 -23.64
CA ALA A 396 1.25 -14.65 -23.23
C ALA A 396 2.74 -14.60 -22.83
N MET A 397 3.19 -15.57 -22.03
CA MET A 397 4.59 -15.70 -21.65
C MET A 397 5.51 -16.03 -22.82
N ALA A 398 5.06 -16.84 -23.78
CA ALA A 398 5.83 -17.12 -24.99
C ALA A 398 6.06 -15.86 -25.85
N LYS A 399 5.08 -14.95 -25.90
CA LYS A 399 5.25 -13.64 -26.56
C LYS A 399 6.25 -12.74 -25.85
N ILE A 400 6.17 -12.64 -24.53
CA ILE A 400 7.14 -11.87 -23.73
C ILE A 400 8.55 -12.44 -23.89
N ALA A 401 8.68 -13.76 -23.92
CA ALA A 401 9.93 -14.46 -24.18
C ALA A 401 10.56 -14.10 -25.52
N ALA A 402 9.75 -13.99 -26.57
CA ALA A 402 10.20 -13.65 -27.92
C ALA A 402 10.72 -12.20 -28.01
N GLU A 403 10.25 -11.31 -27.13
CA GLU A 403 10.69 -9.91 -27.06
C GLU A 403 11.77 -9.66 -25.99
N SER A 404 12.38 -10.72 -25.47
CA SER A 404 13.52 -10.64 -24.55
C SER A 404 14.74 -10.03 -25.25
N GLY A 405 15.27 -8.95 -24.71
CA GLY A 405 16.42 -8.23 -25.26
C GLY A 405 16.06 -7.20 -26.34
N THR A 406 14.79 -7.07 -26.70
CA THR A 406 14.27 -6.00 -27.56
C THR A 406 13.36 -5.06 -26.78
N SER A 407 12.15 -5.52 -26.43
CA SER A 407 11.23 -4.75 -25.58
C SER A 407 11.59 -4.89 -24.10
N PHE A 408 11.95 -6.08 -23.65
CA PHE A 408 12.11 -6.39 -22.22
C PHE A 408 13.54 -6.74 -21.83
N ASP A 409 13.89 -6.46 -20.57
CA ASP A 409 15.17 -6.86 -20.00
C ASP A 409 15.28 -8.40 -19.93
N PRO A 410 16.31 -9.02 -20.54
CA PRO A 410 16.52 -10.47 -20.49
C PRO A 410 16.59 -11.04 -19.07
N ALA A 411 17.12 -10.29 -18.10
CA ALA A 411 17.19 -10.73 -16.71
C ALA A 411 15.80 -10.83 -16.08
N VAL A 412 14.92 -9.86 -16.35
CA VAL A 412 13.53 -9.83 -15.86
C VAL A 412 12.75 -10.98 -16.49
N VAL A 413 12.80 -11.14 -17.82
CA VAL A 413 12.06 -12.18 -18.55
C VAL A 413 12.46 -13.59 -18.07
N ARG A 414 13.76 -13.83 -17.85
CA ARG A 414 14.26 -15.12 -17.35
C ARG A 414 13.65 -15.49 -15.99
N VAL A 415 13.57 -14.56 -15.06
CA VAL A 415 12.97 -14.81 -13.73
C VAL A 415 11.46 -15.03 -13.89
N MET A 416 10.81 -14.21 -14.71
CA MET A 416 9.38 -14.30 -14.97
C MET A 416 8.98 -15.66 -15.56
N GLN A 417 9.73 -16.17 -16.55
CA GLN A 417 9.52 -17.49 -17.15
C GLN A 417 9.62 -18.66 -16.16
N GLN A 418 10.40 -18.51 -15.10
CA GLN A 418 10.56 -19.57 -14.10
C GLN A 418 9.37 -19.65 -13.13
N ARG A 419 8.70 -18.53 -12.85
CA ARG A 419 7.76 -18.40 -11.73
C ARG A 419 6.35 -17.95 -12.10
N TYR A 420 6.09 -17.54 -13.35
CA TYR A 420 4.79 -16.97 -13.78
C TYR A 420 3.57 -17.82 -13.40
N ARG A 421 3.67 -19.16 -13.46
CA ARG A 421 2.56 -20.06 -13.08
C ARG A 421 2.23 -19.99 -11.60
N GLU A 422 3.26 -19.96 -10.75
CA GLU A 422 3.08 -19.82 -9.30
C GLU A 422 2.48 -18.46 -8.96
N TRP A 423 2.93 -17.41 -9.66
CA TRP A 423 2.43 -16.07 -9.44
C TRP A 423 0.99 -15.88 -9.91
N GLU A 424 0.58 -16.49 -11.02
CA GLU A 424 -0.82 -16.47 -11.44
C GLU A 424 -1.73 -17.09 -10.35
N HIS A 425 -1.33 -18.22 -9.78
CA HIS A 425 -2.08 -18.83 -8.67
C HIS A 425 -2.09 -17.93 -7.43
N GLY A 426 -0.97 -17.27 -7.12
CA GLY A 426 -0.88 -16.32 -6.00
C GLY A 426 -1.74 -15.07 -6.20
N ALA A 427 -1.82 -14.56 -7.43
CA ALA A 427 -2.62 -13.41 -7.80
C ALA A 427 -4.12 -13.71 -7.71
N GLN A 428 -4.55 -14.91 -8.11
CA GLN A 428 -5.95 -15.35 -8.02
C GLN A 428 -6.40 -15.65 -6.58
N GLN A 429 -5.47 -15.99 -5.68
CA GLN A 429 -5.77 -16.29 -4.28
C GLN A 429 -5.80 -15.07 -3.36
N GLN A 430 -5.40 -13.89 -3.86
CA GLN A 430 -5.55 -12.67 -3.07
C GLN A 430 -7.04 -12.37 -2.90
N PRO A 431 -7.52 -12.19 -1.65
CA PRO A 431 -8.90 -11.80 -1.44
C PRO A 431 -9.09 -10.43 -2.10
N ALA A 432 -9.99 -10.36 -3.08
CA ALA A 432 -10.43 -9.11 -3.65
C ALA A 432 -10.89 -8.22 -2.49
N ARG A 433 -10.07 -7.23 -2.11
CA ARG A 433 -10.52 -6.21 -1.17
C ARG A 433 -11.62 -5.47 -1.92
N GLU A 434 -12.87 -5.68 -1.50
CA GLU A 434 -14.00 -4.88 -1.97
C GLU A 434 -13.69 -3.41 -1.68
N ARG A 435 -13.25 -2.70 -2.72
CA ARG A 435 -13.11 -1.25 -2.69
C ARG A 435 -14.34 -0.69 -3.37
N PRO A 436 -15.15 0.16 -2.70
CA PRO A 436 -16.32 0.75 -3.33
C PRO A 436 -15.86 1.61 -4.52
N GLY A 437 -16.26 1.20 -5.73
CA GLY A 437 -16.02 1.97 -6.95
C GLY A 437 -16.70 3.34 -6.88
N VAL A 438 -16.19 4.31 -7.65
CA VAL A 438 -16.78 5.65 -7.71
C VAL A 438 -18.11 5.58 -8.46
N SER A 439 -19.17 6.14 -7.89
CA SER A 439 -20.48 6.21 -8.53
C SER A 439 -20.46 7.21 -9.71
N THR A 440 -20.34 6.71 -10.94
CA THR A 440 -20.31 7.52 -12.17
C THR A 440 -21.70 7.82 -12.74
N GLU A 441 -22.73 7.05 -12.38
CA GLU A 441 -24.10 7.18 -12.92
C GLU A 441 -25.05 8.05 -12.07
N ILE A 442 -24.54 9.02 -11.32
CA ILE A 442 -25.39 9.87 -10.45
C ILE A 442 -26.13 10.92 -11.29
N ARG A 443 -27.46 10.81 -11.37
CA ARG A 443 -28.32 11.85 -11.96
C ARG A 443 -28.74 12.89 -10.92
N ILE A 444 -28.17 14.10 -11.00
CA ILE A 444 -28.55 15.23 -10.12
C ILE A 444 -29.78 15.94 -10.70
N THR A 445 -30.90 15.91 -9.97
CA THR A 445 -32.19 16.47 -10.41
C THR A 445 -32.46 17.90 -9.93
N ARG A 446 -31.61 18.45 -9.05
CA ARG A 446 -31.72 19.81 -8.52
C ARG A 446 -30.64 20.72 -9.11
N GLY A 447 -31.06 21.87 -9.64
CA GLY A 447 -30.16 22.92 -10.16
C GLY A 447 -30.86 23.77 -11.21
N ALA A 448 -30.67 25.09 -11.17
CA ALA A 448 -31.06 25.96 -12.28
C ALA A 448 -30.14 25.71 -13.49
N ALA A 449 -30.54 26.17 -14.68
CA ALA A 449 -29.67 26.14 -15.85
C ALA A 449 -28.32 26.81 -15.54
N PRO A 450 -27.19 26.32 -16.10
CA PRO A 450 -25.89 26.97 -15.90
C PRO A 450 -25.95 28.44 -16.32
N ALA A 451 -25.14 29.30 -15.70
CA ALA A 451 -25.15 30.74 -15.97
C ALA A 451 -24.87 31.10 -17.45
N ALA A 452 -24.17 30.22 -18.17
CA ALA A 452 -23.94 30.31 -19.61
C ALA A 452 -25.17 29.93 -20.48
N GLY A 453 -26.27 29.49 -19.85
CA GLY A 453 -27.39 28.85 -20.52
C GLY A 453 -27.05 27.44 -21.03
N TYR A 454 -28.07 26.70 -21.45
CA TYR A 454 -27.84 25.57 -22.34
C TYR A 454 -27.52 26.13 -23.73
N SER A 455 -26.65 25.44 -24.49
CA SER A 455 -26.50 25.79 -25.90
C SER A 455 -27.87 25.69 -26.56
N ALA A 456 -28.35 26.78 -27.17
CA ALA A 456 -29.47 26.70 -28.09
C ALA A 456 -29.05 25.71 -29.18
N GLU A 457 -29.76 24.59 -29.27
CA GLU A 457 -29.42 23.46 -30.11
C GLU A 457 -29.23 23.92 -31.55
N SER A 458 -27.96 24.12 -31.95
CA SER A 458 -27.59 24.15 -33.35
C SER A 458 -27.86 22.74 -33.86
N GLN A 459 -28.95 22.58 -34.60
CA GLN A 459 -29.24 21.41 -35.45
C GLN A 459 -28.21 21.24 -36.58
N ARG A 460 -26.94 21.52 -36.33
CA ARG A 460 -25.83 21.22 -37.22
C ARG A 460 -24.76 20.47 -36.43
N PRO A 461 -24.49 19.20 -36.78
CA PRO A 461 -23.42 18.44 -36.16
C PRO A 461 -22.06 19.09 -36.47
N PRO A 462 -21.02 18.82 -35.66
CA PRO A 462 -19.68 19.36 -35.88
C PRO A 462 -19.17 19.00 -37.28
N ALA A 463 -18.51 19.96 -37.92
CA ALA A 463 -17.84 19.76 -39.21
C ALA A 463 -16.62 18.84 -39.01
N ASN A 464 -16.86 17.54 -39.09
CA ASN A 464 -15.90 16.45 -39.29
C ASN A 464 -16.42 15.63 -40.49
N PRO A 465 -15.57 14.83 -41.17
CA PRO A 465 -15.72 14.50 -42.59
C PRO A 465 -17.13 14.06 -42.93
N VAL A 466 -17.72 14.77 -43.88
CA VAL A 466 -19.14 14.79 -44.23
C VAL A 466 -19.74 13.38 -44.15
N PRO A 467 -20.62 13.09 -43.16
CA PRO A 467 -21.34 11.82 -43.13
C PRO A 467 -22.21 11.74 -44.38
N ALA A 468 -22.29 10.54 -44.95
CA ALA A 468 -23.05 10.36 -46.17
C ALA A 468 -24.54 10.57 -45.93
N ARG A 469 -25.12 11.56 -46.63
CA ARG A 469 -26.48 12.03 -46.39
C ARG A 469 -27.39 11.43 -47.46
N VAL A 470 -28.15 10.40 -47.08
CA VAL A 470 -29.18 9.79 -47.93
C VAL A 470 -30.54 10.37 -47.52
N PRO A 471 -31.34 10.96 -48.44
CA PRO A 471 -32.62 11.58 -48.11
C PRO A 471 -33.61 10.58 -47.47
N ALA A 472 -34.44 11.07 -46.53
CA ALA A 472 -35.35 10.26 -45.71
C ALA A 472 -36.61 9.78 -46.44
N HIS A 473 -36.44 9.13 -47.58
CA HIS A 473 -37.42 8.16 -48.02
C HIS A 473 -37.09 6.84 -47.33
N SER A 474 -38.10 6.20 -46.76
CA SER A 474 -37.99 4.92 -46.05
C SER A 474 -37.43 3.88 -47.01
N LEU A 475 -36.11 3.72 -47.08
CA LEU A 475 -35.43 2.63 -47.79
C LEU A 475 -36.21 1.35 -47.48
N ALA A 476 -36.95 0.85 -48.46
CA ALA A 476 -37.57 -0.46 -48.34
C ALA A 476 -36.43 -1.50 -48.25
N VAL A 477 -36.70 -2.69 -47.72
CA VAL A 477 -35.72 -3.81 -47.70
C VAL A 477 -35.10 -4.07 -49.10
N ARG A 478 -35.86 -3.77 -50.16
CA ARG A 478 -35.38 -3.80 -51.56
C ARG A 478 -34.29 -2.76 -51.84
N ASP A 479 -34.41 -1.54 -51.32
CA ASP A 479 -33.46 -0.45 -51.55
C ASP A 479 -32.15 -0.68 -50.77
N VAL A 480 -32.24 -1.29 -49.58
CA VAL A 480 -31.06 -1.68 -48.77
C VAL A 480 -30.24 -2.76 -49.48
N SER A 481 -30.90 -3.72 -50.11
CA SER A 481 -30.22 -4.79 -50.87
C SER A 481 -29.54 -4.27 -52.14
N GLU A 482 -30.15 -3.32 -52.85
CA GLU A 482 -29.56 -2.69 -54.03
C GLU A 482 -28.36 -1.81 -53.67
N LEU A 483 -28.48 -1.03 -52.59
CA LEU A 483 -27.38 -0.24 -52.04
C LEU A 483 -26.24 -1.15 -51.56
N ALA A 484 -26.54 -2.26 -50.89
CA ALA A 484 -25.53 -3.24 -50.49
C ALA A 484 -24.75 -3.79 -51.69
N GLY A 485 -25.43 -4.10 -52.80
CA GLY A 485 -24.78 -4.54 -54.03
C GLY A 485 -23.84 -3.47 -54.61
N ARG A 486 -24.24 -2.19 -54.60
CA ARG A 486 -23.38 -1.07 -55.00
C ARG A 486 -22.16 -0.93 -54.09
N LEU A 487 -22.34 -1.06 -52.78
CA LEU A 487 -21.27 -0.97 -51.79
C LEU A 487 -20.27 -2.13 -51.94
N GLN A 488 -20.75 -3.36 -52.10
CA GLN A 488 -19.92 -4.53 -52.36
C GLN A 488 -19.13 -4.41 -53.68
N SER A 489 -19.71 -3.76 -54.69
CA SER A 489 -19.02 -3.52 -55.97
C SER A 489 -17.94 -2.42 -55.88
N ALA A 490 -18.12 -1.45 -54.98
CA ALA A 490 -17.20 -0.32 -54.82
C ALA A 490 -16.05 -0.63 -53.86
N VAL A 491 -16.34 -1.38 -52.79
CA VAL A 491 -15.37 -1.81 -51.79
C VAL A 491 -15.47 -3.33 -51.67
N PRO A 492 -14.43 -4.09 -52.07
CA PRO A 492 -14.49 -5.54 -51.95
C PRO A 492 -14.66 -5.91 -50.48
N CYS A 493 -15.57 -6.83 -50.16
CA CYS A 493 -15.81 -7.31 -48.81
C CYS A 493 -16.32 -8.75 -48.86
N ASP A 494 -16.06 -9.51 -47.79
CA ASP A 494 -16.49 -10.90 -47.67
C ASP A 494 -17.92 -10.97 -47.10
N ALA A 495 -18.24 -10.05 -46.21
CA ALA A 495 -19.60 -9.86 -45.69
C ALA A 495 -19.92 -8.37 -45.53
N ILE A 496 -21.21 -8.04 -45.59
CA ILE A 496 -21.73 -6.70 -45.34
C ILE A 496 -22.99 -6.81 -44.49
N ALA A 497 -23.15 -5.89 -43.55
CA ALA A 497 -24.37 -5.77 -42.76
C ALA A 497 -24.80 -4.31 -42.61
N PHE A 498 -26.11 -4.10 -42.54
CA PHE A 498 -26.73 -2.82 -42.20
C PHE A 498 -27.49 -2.96 -40.88
N PHE A 499 -27.09 -2.15 -39.92
CA PHE A 499 -27.69 -2.08 -38.60
C PHE A 499 -28.57 -0.83 -38.52
N GLU A 500 -29.88 -1.02 -38.40
CA GLU A 500 -30.83 0.08 -38.25
C GLU A 500 -31.04 0.41 -36.78
N ASN A 501 -31.24 1.70 -36.50
CA ASN A 501 -31.48 2.20 -35.15
C ASN A 501 -32.92 1.92 -34.72
N GLU A 502 -33.11 1.04 -33.74
CA GLU A 502 -34.39 0.73 -33.10
C GLU A 502 -34.46 1.29 -31.66
N GLY A 503 -33.97 2.53 -31.47
CA GLY A 503 -34.01 3.23 -30.20
C GLY A 503 -32.70 3.06 -29.41
N ALA A 504 -32.71 2.20 -28.39
CA ALA A 504 -31.53 1.96 -27.54
C ALA A 504 -30.58 0.88 -28.07
N VAL A 505 -30.97 0.19 -29.14
CA VAL A 505 -30.26 -0.96 -29.72
C VAL A 505 -30.25 -0.84 -31.25
N LEU A 506 -29.17 -1.27 -31.87
CA LEU A 506 -29.00 -1.38 -33.31
C LEU A 506 -29.27 -2.84 -33.72
N CYS A 507 -30.27 -3.03 -34.58
CA CYS A 507 -30.68 -4.34 -35.07
C CYS A 507 -30.21 -4.52 -36.52
N SER A 508 -29.61 -5.67 -36.82
CA SER A 508 -29.23 -6.00 -38.19
C SER A 508 -30.49 -6.23 -39.04
N GLN A 509 -30.75 -5.34 -40.00
CA GLN A 509 -31.89 -5.42 -40.92
C GLN A 509 -31.51 -6.13 -42.22
N PHE A 510 -30.22 -6.12 -42.56
CA PHE A 510 -29.70 -6.78 -43.74
C PHE A 510 -28.29 -7.29 -43.47
N ALA A 511 -28.02 -8.53 -43.82
CA ALA A 511 -26.68 -9.10 -43.88
C ALA A 511 -26.53 -9.94 -45.16
N SER A 512 -25.35 -9.87 -45.77
CA SER A 512 -25.00 -10.63 -46.97
C SER A 512 -23.55 -11.10 -46.90
N GLY A 513 -23.29 -12.31 -47.39
CA GLY A 513 -21.99 -12.98 -47.31
C GLY A 513 -22.05 -14.35 -46.60
N PRO A 514 -20.91 -15.04 -46.47
CA PRO A 514 -20.83 -16.36 -45.84
C PRO A 514 -21.29 -16.37 -44.38
N ASP A 515 -21.08 -15.26 -43.66
CA ASP A 515 -21.38 -15.08 -42.22
C ASP A 515 -22.69 -14.30 -41.97
N ALA A 516 -23.54 -14.18 -43.01
CA ALA A 516 -24.76 -13.38 -42.95
C ALA A 516 -25.74 -13.81 -41.86
N SER A 517 -25.89 -15.12 -41.60
CA SER A 517 -26.80 -15.62 -40.56
C SER A 517 -26.38 -15.15 -39.16
N ALA A 518 -25.08 -15.21 -38.85
CA ALA A 518 -24.55 -14.73 -37.58
C ALA A 518 -24.69 -13.21 -37.44
N LEU A 519 -24.42 -12.46 -38.51
CA LEU A 519 -24.52 -10.99 -38.52
C LEU A 519 -25.98 -10.49 -38.48
N GLN A 520 -26.94 -11.24 -39.02
CA GLN A 520 -28.36 -10.89 -39.02
C GLN A 520 -29.00 -11.02 -37.63
N GLU A 521 -28.49 -11.92 -36.79
CA GLU A 521 -29.01 -12.14 -35.43
C GLU A 521 -28.47 -11.13 -34.39
N LEU A 522 -27.48 -10.32 -34.78
CA LEU A 522 -26.84 -9.36 -33.89
C LEU A 522 -27.80 -8.23 -33.47
N ARG A 523 -27.76 -7.94 -32.16
CA ARG A 523 -28.44 -6.82 -31.52
C ARG A 523 -27.43 -6.07 -30.66
N VAL A 524 -27.02 -4.90 -31.12
CA VAL A 524 -25.87 -4.17 -30.56
C VAL A 524 -26.36 -2.93 -29.79
N PRO A 525 -26.18 -2.86 -28.46
CA PRO A 525 -26.51 -1.66 -27.70
C PRO A 525 -25.69 -0.45 -28.13
N TRP A 526 -26.22 0.76 -27.93
CA TRP A 526 -25.49 1.98 -28.21
C TRP A 526 -24.21 2.08 -27.37
N GLY A 527 -23.08 2.42 -28.00
CA GLY A 527 -21.77 2.54 -27.36
C GLY A 527 -21.03 1.20 -27.14
N GLU A 528 -21.68 0.07 -27.36
CA GLU A 528 -21.06 -1.25 -27.25
C GLU A 528 -20.62 -1.80 -28.61
N GLY A 529 -19.59 -2.64 -28.61
CA GLY A 529 -19.04 -3.18 -29.84
C GLY A 529 -18.50 -2.12 -30.79
N LEU A 530 -18.33 -2.47 -32.06
CA LEU A 530 -17.77 -1.58 -33.05
C LEU A 530 -18.87 -0.74 -33.71
N VAL A 531 -19.99 -1.37 -34.06
CA VAL A 531 -21.18 -0.74 -34.64
C VAL A 531 -21.85 0.21 -33.65
N GLY A 532 -22.01 -0.20 -32.38
CA GLY A 532 -22.61 0.67 -31.35
C GLY A 532 -21.73 1.86 -31.00
N TRP A 533 -20.40 1.71 -31.01
CA TRP A 533 -19.47 2.83 -30.85
C TRP A 533 -19.57 3.83 -32.02
N VAL A 534 -19.62 3.34 -33.26
CA VAL A 534 -19.77 4.19 -34.46
C VAL A 534 -21.08 4.95 -34.42
N ALA A 535 -22.17 4.31 -33.98
CA ALA A 535 -23.47 4.96 -33.82
C ALA A 535 -23.47 6.05 -32.75
N GLN A 536 -22.86 5.79 -31.58
CA GLN A 536 -22.80 6.74 -30.48
C GLN A 536 -21.93 7.96 -30.82
N ARG A 537 -20.78 7.74 -31.46
CA ARG A 537 -19.78 8.79 -31.74
C ARG A 537 -19.99 9.48 -33.09
N ASN A 538 -20.83 8.92 -33.97
CA ASN A 538 -21.07 9.38 -35.33
C ASN A 538 -19.77 9.58 -36.13
N THR A 539 -18.81 8.66 -35.95
CA THR A 539 -17.50 8.68 -36.59
C THR A 539 -17.19 7.32 -37.19
N PRO A 540 -16.71 7.23 -38.44
CA PRO A 540 -16.40 5.95 -39.06
C PRO A 540 -15.18 5.28 -38.42
N ILE A 541 -15.17 3.94 -38.43
CA ILE A 541 -14.04 3.10 -38.05
C ILE A 541 -13.52 2.35 -39.28
N VAL A 542 -12.21 2.36 -39.48
CA VAL A 542 -11.52 1.55 -40.49
C VAL A 542 -10.69 0.48 -39.77
N ASN A 543 -10.81 -0.77 -40.22
CA ASN A 543 -10.12 -1.93 -39.63
C ASN A 543 -10.35 -2.12 -38.13
N GLY A 544 -11.58 -1.89 -37.67
CA GLY A 544 -11.92 -2.28 -36.31
C GLY A 544 -12.13 -3.80 -36.22
N ASN A 545 -12.05 -4.35 -35.00
CA ASN A 545 -12.08 -5.79 -34.77
C ASN A 545 -13.54 -6.30 -34.76
N PRO A 546 -13.99 -7.15 -35.70
CA PRO A 546 -15.37 -7.66 -35.72
C PRO A 546 -15.76 -8.48 -34.48
N ARG A 547 -14.77 -9.08 -33.80
CA ARG A 547 -14.99 -9.96 -32.64
C ARG A 547 -15.50 -9.24 -31.39
N VAL A 548 -15.54 -7.92 -31.42
CA VAL A 548 -16.01 -7.08 -30.31
C VAL A 548 -17.52 -6.86 -30.35
N GLU A 549 -18.20 -7.29 -31.43
CA GLU A 549 -19.64 -7.17 -31.55
C GLU A 549 -20.38 -8.07 -30.54
N PRO A 550 -21.28 -7.52 -29.72
CA PRO A 550 -22.02 -8.31 -28.74
C PRO A 550 -22.92 -9.33 -29.43
N GLY A 551 -22.70 -10.62 -29.13
CA GLY A 551 -23.43 -11.74 -29.72
C GLY A 551 -22.76 -12.35 -30.96
N TYR A 552 -21.67 -11.77 -31.48
CA TYR A 552 -20.92 -12.36 -32.58
C TYR A 552 -20.05 -13.50 -32.01
N GLY A 553 -20.51 -14.75 -32.20
CA GLY A 553 -19.91 -15.97 -31.65
C GLY A 553 -18.58 -16.36 -32.30
N ALA A 554 -17.55 -15.53 -32.14
CA ALA A 554 -16.21 -15.76 -32.67
C ALA A 554 -15.60 -17.06 -32.09
N LYS A 555 -15.19 -17.99 -32.96
CA LYS A 555 -14.50 -19.22 -32.55
C LYS A 555 -12.99 -18.93 -32.44
N PRO A 556 -12.28 -19.38 -31.38
CA PRO A 556 -10.90 -18.95 -31.12
C PRO A 556 -9.86 -19.15 -32.23
N ASP A 557 -10.04 -20.11 -33.16
CA ASP A 557 -9.02 -20.50 -34.16
C ASP A 557 -9.58 -20.83 -35.56
N ALA A 558 -10.74 -20.28 -35.94
CA ALA A 558 -11.23 -20.48 -37.31
C ALA A 558 -10.47 -19.54 -38.27
N ALA A 559 -9.62 -20.10 -39.14
CA ALA A 559 -8.97 -19.36 -40.24
C ALA A 559 -9.97 -18.65 -41.19
N ASP A 560 -11.26 -18.96 -41.03
CA ASP A 560 -12.39 -18.47 -41.82
C ASP A 560 -13.19 -17.35 -41.13
N ASP A 561 -12.77 -16.87 -39.95
CA ASP A 561 -13.49 -15.83 -39.19
C ASP A 561 -13.16 -14.39 -39.68
N LEU A 562 -14.06 -13.45 -39.44
CA LEU A 562 -13.91 -12.04 -39.82
C LEU A 562 -12.86 -11.35 -38.94
N GLN A 563 -11.88 -10.69 -39.57
CA GLN A 563 -10.72 -10.10 -38.88
C GLN A 563 -10.63 -8.58 -38.98
N SER A 564 -11.30 -7.97 -39.96
CA SER A 564 -11.36 -6.50 -40.08
C SER A 564 -12.76 -6.03 -40.46
N ALA A 565 -13.16 -4.89 -39.90
CA ALA A 565 -14.41 -4.22 -40.22
C ALA A 565 -14.19 -2.76 -40.62
N LEU A 566 -14.92 -2.30 -41.64
CA LEU A 566 -15.13 -0.91 -42.02
C LEU A 566 -16.56 -0.54 -41.66
N ALA A 567 -16.74 0.29 -40.63
CA ALA A 567 -18.06 0.73 -40.20
C ALA A 567 -18.24 2.23 -40.41
N VAL A 568 -19.34 2.61 -41.05
CA VAL A 568 -19.64 3.99 -41.43
C VAL A 568 -21.04 4.38 -40.95
N PRO A 569 -21.15 5.51 -40.24
CA PRO A 569 -22.44 5.99 -39.76
C PRO A 569 -23.31 6.52 -40.91
N LEU A 570 -24.59 6.20 -40.89
CA LEU A 570 -25.59 6.75 -41.79
C LEU A 570 -26.48 7.74 -41.02
N ALA A 571 -26.41 9.01 -41.40
CA ALA A 571 -27.25 10.06 -40.83
C ALA A 571 -28.59 10.15 -41.58
N GLY A 572 -29.69 10.21 -40.83
CA GLY A 572 -31.03 10.53 -41.33
C GLY A 572 -31.47 11.95 -40.96
N ASP A 573 -32.69 12.33 -41.37
CA ASP A 573 -33.21 13.69 -41.18
C ASP A 573 -33.51 14.05 -39.71
N ASN A 574 -33.76 13.05 -38.85
CA ASN A 574 -34.07 13.21 -37.42
C ASN A 574 -33.03 12.55 -36.48
N GLY A 575 -31.81 12.29 -36.94
CA GLY A 575 -30.74 11.67 -36.13
C GLY A 575 -30.02 10.52 -36.84
N MET A 576 -29.30 9.71 -36.08
CA MET A 576 -28.59 8.52 -36.58
C MET A 576 -29.59 7.47 -37.07
N ARG A 577 -29.56 7.13 -38.37
CA ARG A 577 -30.46 6.13 -38.97
C ARG A 577 -29.94 4.71 -38.76
N GLY A 578 -28.63 4.52 -38.87
CA GLY A 578 -28.01 3.21 -38.76
C GLY A 578 -26.53 3.24 -39.08
N VAL A 579 -25.91 2.08 -39.14
CA VAL A 579 -24.48 1.90 -39.43
C VAL A 579 -24.34 0.84 -40.51
N TRP A 580 -23.57 1.16 -41.56
CA TRP A 580 -23.09 0.16 -42.51
C TRP A 580 -21.78 -0.42 -41.99
N ALA A 581 -21.69 -1.74 -41.90
CA ALA A 581 -20.47 -2.44 -41.55
C ALA A 581 -20.10 -3.42 -42.66
N LEU A 582 -18.91 -3.25 -43.24
CA LEU A 582 -18.31 -4.15 -44.20
C LEU A 582 -17.23 -4.96 -43.48
N TYR A 583 -17.13 -6.24 -43.77
CA TYR A 583 -16.23 -7.15 -43.09
C TYR A 583 -15.34 -7.90 -44.07
N ARG A 584 -14.12 -8.22 -43.62
CA ARG A 584 -13.20 -9.09 -44.33
C ARG A 584 -12.53 -10.10 -43.40
N ARG A 585 -12.19 -11.26 -43.95
CA ARG A 585 -11.44 -12.34 -43.28
C ARG A 585 -9.94 -12.06 -43.19
N HIS A 586 -9.44 -11.12 -44.00
CA HIS A 586 -8.07 -10.62 -43.89
C HIS A 586 -7.94 -9.50 -42.84
N PRO A 587 -6.86 -9.49 -42.06
CA PRO A 587 -6.57 -8.39 -41.15
C PRO A 587 -6.12 -7.14 -41.93
N ASP A 588 -6.46 -5.95 -41.41
CA ASP A 588 -6.12 -4.64 -42.00
C ASP A 588 -6.51 -4.45 -43.48
N ALA A 589 -7.59 -5.08 -43.91
CA ALA A 589 -7.90 -5.20 -45.33
C ALA A 589 -8.58 -3.96 -45.95
N PHE A 590 -9.01 -3.00 -45.13
CA PHE A 590 -9.61 -1.74 -45.57
C PHE A 590 -8.62 -0.58 -45.46
N SER A 591 -8.67 0.33 -46.44
CA SER A 591 -7.85 1.53 -46.50
C SER A 591 -8.69 2.80 -46.38
N SER A 592 -8.04 3.95 -46.20
CA SER A 592 -8.72 5.25 -46.26
C SER A 592 -9.36 5.51 -47.63
N ALA A 593 -8.83 4.90 -48.70
CA ALA A 593 -9.43 4.99 -50.03
C ALA A 593 -10.75 4.20 -50.11
N ASP A 594 -10.84 3.06 -49.43
CA ASP A 594 -12.07 2.28 -49.33
C ASP A 594 -13.14 3.03 -48.52
N LEU A 595 -12.76 3.66 -47.41
CA LEU A 595 -13.66 4.56 -46.67
C LEU A 595 -14.20 5.68 -47.57
N PHE A 596 -13.33 6.30 -48.38
CA PHE A 596 -13.74 7.37 -49.30
C PHE A 596 -14.66 6.85 -50.41
N ALA A 597 -14.35 5.70 -51.02
CA ALA A 597 -15.17 5.06 -52.03
C ALA A 597 -16.56 4.69 -51.48
N LEU A 598 -16.59 4.17 -50.23
CA LEU A 598 -17.84 3.87 -49.53
C LEU A 598 -18.66 5.14 -49.28
N ALA A 599 -18.02 6.19 -48.75
CA ALA A 599 -18.68 7.47 -48.49
C ALA A 599 -19.23 8.10 -49.78
N LEU A 600 -18.54 7.94 -50.91
CA LEU A 600 -18.95 8.43 -52.21
C LEU A 600 -20.17 7.69 -52.76
N GLN A 601 -20.28 6.37 -52.53
CA GLN A 601 -21.47 5.60 -52.93
C GLN A 601 -22.69 5.89 -52.06
N LEU A 602 -22.45 6.19 -50.78
CA LEU A 602 -23.50 6.59 -49.85
C LEU A 602 -23.93 8.06 -50.06
N HIS A 603 -23.18 8.87 -50.82
CA HIS A 603 -23.57 10.21 -51.26
C HIS A 603 -24.19 10.14 -52.66
N GLU A 604 -25.44 10.57 -52.82
CA GLU A 604 -26.00 10.74 -54.16
C GLU A 604 -25.31 11.89 -54.92
N PRO A 605 -25.00 11.73 -56.24
CA PRO A 605 -24.36 12.76 -57.04
C PRO A 605 -25.35 13.87 -57.37
N GLY A 606 -25.45 14.86 -56.48
CA GLY A 606 -26.44 15.91 -56.62
C GLY A 606 -26.20 17.17 -55.79
N ARG A 607 -24.94 17.53 -55.52
CA ARG A 607 -24.51 18.89 -55.11
C ARG A 607 -22.99 18.96 -55.04
N VAL A 608 -22.36 19.33 -56.16
CA VAL A 608 -20.98 19.85 -56.15
C VAL A 608 -21.06 21.22 -55.48
N ALA A 609 -20.57 21.33 -54.24
CA ALA A 609 -20.12 22.60 -53.70
C ALA A 609 -18.62 22.72 -53.97
N ALA A 610 -18.23 23.84 -54.56
CA ALA A 610 -16.89 24.19 -55.02
C ALA A 610 -15.79 23.96 -53.95
N PRO A 611 -14.52 23.81 -54.37
CA PRO A 611 -13.40 23.68 -53.43
C PRO A 611 -13.28 24.91 -52.53
N ASP A 612 -13.10 24.65 -51.23
CA ASP A 612 -12.88 25.64 -50.18
C ASP A 612 -11.52 26.38 -50.41
N PRO A 613 -11.43 27.73 -50.30
CA PRO A 613 -10.22 28.48 -50.64
C PRO A 613 -9.03 28.31 -49.69
N TYR A 614 -9.13 27.48 -48.65
CA TYR A 614 -8.10 27.37 -47.60
C TYR A 614 -6.94 26.42 -47.93
N CYS A 615 -6.87 25.86 -49.15
CA CYS A 615 -5.75 25.04 -49.61
C CYS A 615 -4.60 25.84 -50.28
N GLN A 616 -4.54 27.17 -50.12
CA GLN A 616 -3.38 27.99 -50.52
C GLN A 616 -2.85 28.83 -49.35
N ALA A 617 -2.40 28.20 -48.27
CA ALA A 617 -1.58 28.85 -47.25
C ALA A 617 -0.58 27.86 -46.65
N GLY A 618 0.38 27.41 -47.48
CA GLY A 618 1.39 26.43 -47.08
C GLY A 618 2.61 26.43 -48.00
N SER A 619 3.01 27.59 -48.52
CA SER A 619 4.29 27.75 -49.24
C SER A 619 4.70 29.23 -49.27
N ALA A 620 5.13 29.75 -48.10
CA ALA A 620 5.93 30.97 -48.01
C ALA A 620 6.44 31.15 -46.58
N TYR A 621 7.44 30.38 -46.15
CA TYR A 621 8.40 30.80 -45.12
C TYR A 621 9.66 29.92 -45.21
N ARG A 622 10.41 30.14 -46.29
CA ARG A 622 11.84 29.82 -46.42
C ARG A 622 12.47 30.87 -47.34
N SER A 623 12.93 31.98 -46.77
CA SER A 623 14.09 32.79 -47.21
C SER A 623 14.02 34.21 -46.63
N ALA A 624 14.67 34.42 -45.49
CA ALA A 624 15.41 35.63 -45.11
C ALA A 624 16.10 35.34 -43.77
#